data_AF-A0ABD5IZA3-F1
#
_entry.id   AF-A0ABD5IZA3-F1
#
_cell.length_a   1.000
_cell.length_b   1.000
_cell.length_c   1.000
_cell.angle_alpha   90.00
_cell.angle_beta   90.00
_cell.angle_gamma   90.00
#
_symmetry.space_group_name_H-M   'P 1'
#
loop_
_entity.id
_entity.type
_entity.pdbx_description
1 polymer ?
#
loop_
_entity_poly.entity_id
_entity_poly.type
_entity_poly.pdbx_seq_one_letter_code
_entity_poly.pdbx_strand_id
1 'polypeptide(L)'
;MNSQMRLGEYNKELESYSGLFQLDGMDYCYNVSRYSQRFELREWPKGKLVDGKGAEYWGDRACGLACLRMIFSHYGKTVPSQYELLNQALKRRAYSPKGWIHQGLADLGEIYGLSAASIAIENATQLQLVLQITGPLIVSITHKFPEDGRRGGHLVVVCGRHKGPEPTITFRDPSRWGANNSTVSEKRFFSSFSKRAICFNPEAQKVKKAISWLEKYNKQ
;
A
#
# COMPACT_ATOMS: atom_id res chain seq x y z
N MET A 1 -11.25 39.91 1.48
CA MET A 1 -12.09 38.79 1.97
C MET A 1 -11.15 37.74 2.56
N ASN A 2 -11.25 37.57 3.87
CA ASN A 2 -10.12 37.45 4.80
C ASN A 2 -9.61 36.02 5.02
N SER A 3 -8.28 35.88 5.11
CA SER A 3 -7.56 34.65 5.47
C SER A 3 -8.02 34.03 6.81
N GLN A 4 -8.55 34.85 7.71
CA GLN A 4 -9.10 34.41 9.00
C GLN A 4 -10.35 33.53 8.89
N MET A 5 -11.22 33.74 7.89
CA MET A 5 -12.36 32.82 7.65
C MET A 5 -11.89 31.45 7.18
N ARG A 6 -10.84 31.41 6.34
CA ARG A 6 -10.28 30.17 5.79
C ARG A 6 -9.56 29.33 6.86
N LEU A 7 -8.97 29.98 7.87
CA LEU A 7 -8.38 29.33 9.05
C LEU A 7 -9.44 28.75 10.01
N GLY A 8 -10.58 29.42 10.19
CA GLY A 8 -11.66 28.96 11.07
C GLY A 8 -12.38 27.71 10.56
N GLU A 9 -12.62 27.62 9.25
CA GLU A 9 -13.19 26.41 8.63
C GLU A 9 -12.18 25.25 8.61
N TYR A 10 -10.90 25.55 8.39
CA TYR A 10 -9.82 24.58 8.46
C TYR A 10 -9.67 23.98 9.87
N ASN A 11 -9.77 24.80 10.91
CA ASN A 11 -9.71 24.32 12.29
C ASN A 11 -10.91 23.44 12.64
N LYS A 12 -12.13 23.74 12.17
CA LYS A 12 -13.29 22.85 12.32
C LYS A 12 -13.14 21.53 11.55
N GLU A 13 -12.55 21.55 10.36
CA GLU A 13 -12.29 20.33 9.58
C GLU A 13 -11.23 19.48 10.29
N LEU A 14 -10.12 20.07 10.73
CA LEU A 14 -9.10 19.41 11.56
C LEU A 14 -9.66 18.88 12.89
N GLU A 15 -10.56 19.61 13.54
CA GLU A 15 -11.27 19.15 14.74
C GLU A 15 -12.16 17.94 14.42
N SER A 16 -12.76 17.86 13.23
CA SER A 16 -13.47 16.65 12.76
C SER A 16 -12.54 15.47 12.50
N TYR A 17 -11.25 15.74 12.22
CA TYR A 17 -10.19 14.73 12.14
C TYR A 17 -9.52 14.47 13.49
N SER A 18 -9.73 15.31 14.52
CA SER A 18 -9.06 15.19 15.83
C SER A 18 -9.43 13.88 16.54
N GLY A 19 -10.69 13.45 16.41
CA GLY A 19 -11.15 12.12 16.86
C GLY A 19 -10.55 10.96 16.06
N LEU A 20 -10.14 11.17 14.80
CA LEU A 20 -9.38 10.16 14.04
C LEU A 20 -7.94 10.08 14.58
N PHE A 21 -7.29 11.21 14.88
CA PHE A 21 -5.92 11.24 15.40
C PHE A 21 -5.75 10.63 16.82
N GLN A 22 -6.85 10.44 17.57
CA GLN A 22 -6.89 9.82 18.89
C GLN A 22 -6.89 8.28 18.88
N LEU A 23 -7.12 7.63 17.74
CA LEU A 23 -6.99 6.17 17.64
C LEU A 23 -5.51 5.79 17.51
N ASP A 24 -4.84 5.63 18.65
CA ASP A 24 -3.64 4.80 18.73
C ASP A 24 -3.99 3.38 18.25
N GLY A 25 -3.21 2.83 17.32
CA GLY A 25 -3.23 1.40 17.05
C GLY A 25 -4.33 0.86 16.12
N MET A 26 -4.63 1.54 15.01
CA MET A 26 -5.25 0.82 13.87
C MET A 26 -4.20 -0.13 13.28
N ASP A 27 -4.11 -1.34 13.84
CA ASP A 27 -3.28 -2.41 13.31
C ASP A 27 -4.10 -3.37 12.46
N TYR A 28 -4.16 -3.07 11.17
CA TYR A 28 -4.80 -3.95 10.20
C TYR A 28 -4.07 -5.30 10.07
N CYS A 29 -2.89 -5.53 10.68
CA CYS A 29 -2.19 -6.82 10.57
C CYS A 29 -3.04 -7.98 11.08
N TYR A 30 -3.93 -7.78 12.06
CA TYR A 30 -4.84 -8.83 12.52
C TYR A 30 -5.79 -9.32 11.43
N ASN A 31 -6.14 -8.45 10.48
CA ASN A 31 -7.14 -8.72 9.43
C ASN A 31 -6.56 -8.67 8.01
N VAL A 32 -5.24 -8.54 7.87
CA VAL A 32 -4.54 -8.61 6.57
C VAL A 32 -3.69 -9.89 6.55
N SER A 33 -4.25 -10.92 5.93
CA SER A 33 -3.56 -12.18 5.65
C SER A 33 -2.36 -11.93 4.72
N ARG A 34 -1.24 -12.61 4.98
CA ARG A 34 -0.05 -12.51 4.14
C ARG A 34 -0.17 -13.42 2.92
N TYR A 35 0.00 -12.88 1.71
CA TYR A 35 0.16 -13.66 0.48
C TYR A 35 1.62 -13.62 0.01
N SER A 36 2.17 -14.78 -0.39
CA SER A 36 3.53 -14.83 -0.95
C SER A 36 3.57 -14.32 -2.38
N GLN A 37 4.66 -13.67 -2.78
CA GLN A 37 4.97 -13.38 -4.20
C GLN A 37 5.33 -14.63 -5.01
N ARG A 38 5.57 -15.78 -4.37
CA ARG A 38 5.79 -17.04 -5.08
C ARG A 38 4.45 -17.62 -5.53
N PHE A 39 4.44 -18.17 -6.74
CA PHE A 39 3.31 -18.95 -7.24
C PHE A 39 3.24 -20.28 -6.50
N GLU A 40 2.05 -20.66 -6.08
CA GLU A 40 1.83 -22.00 -5.54
C GLU A 40 1.94 -23.05 -6.67
N LEU A 41 2.29 -24.29 -6.31
CA LEU A 41 2.50 -25.41 -7.24
C LEU A 41 1.35 -25.62 -8.23
N ARG A 42 0.12 -25.30 -7.84
CA ARG A 42 -1.09 -25.48 -8.66
C ARG A 42 -1.57 -24.20 -9.34
N GLU A 43 -1.06 -23.02 -8.96
CA GLU A 43 -1.44 -21.75 -9.58
C GLU A 43 -0.81 -21.57 -10.97
N TRP A 44 0.42 -22.06 -11.16
CA TRP A 44 1.12 -21.91 -12.44
C TRP A 44 0.87 -23.13 -13.34
N PRO A 45 0.29 -22.97 -14.54
CA PRO A 45 0.04 -24.11 -15.41
C PRO A 45 1.35 -24.73 -15.93
N LYS A 46 1.43 -26.07 -15.92
CA LYS A 46 2.63 -26.81 -16.29
C LYS A 46 3.12 -26.42 -17.69
N GLY A 47 4.42 -26.13 -17.81
CA GLY A 47 5.07 -25.79 -19.08
C GLY A 47 4.69 -24.43 -19.68
N LYS A 48 3.88 -23.60 -19.00
CA LYS A 48 3.55 -22.27 -19.50
C LYS A 48 4.65 -21.26 -19.22
N LEU A 49 4.90 -20.42 -20.22
CA LEU A 49 5.68 -19.20 -20.13
C LEU A 49 4.75 -18.01 -20.34
N VAL A 50 4.97 -16.95 -19.57
CA VAL A 50 4.31 -15.66 -19.74
C VAL A 50 5.40 -14.67 -20.16
N ASP A 51 5.25 -14.06 -21.33
CA ASP A 51 6.28 -13.25 -22.00
C ASP A 51 7.66 -13.95 -22.06
N GLY A 52 7.65 -15.26 -22.36
CA GLY A 52 8.86 -16.08 -22.44
C GLY A 52 9.53 -16.39 -21.10
N LYS A 53 8.87 -16.11 -19.97
CA LYS A 53 9.41 -16.34 -18.62
C LYS A 53 8.53 -17.27 -17.78
N GLY A 54 9.16 -18.06 -16.92
CA GLY A 54 8.49 -19.03 -16.05
C GLY A 54 8.11 -18.48 -14.68
N ALA A 55 7.51 -19.36 -13.86
CA ALA A 55 7.00 -19.06 -12.52
C ALA A 55 8.07 -18.45 -11.58
N GLU A 56 9.30 -18.93 -11.63
CA GLU A 56 10.37 -18.44 -10.75
C GLU A 56 10.71 -16.96 -11.04
N TYR A 57 10.93 -16.63 -12.32
CA TYR A 57 11.21 -15.28 -12.78
C TYR A 57 10.12 -14.29 -12.36
N TRP A 58 8.86 -14.66 -12.59
CA TRP A 58 7.73 -13.82 -12.22
C TRP A 58 7.53 -13.79 -10.72
N GLY A 59 7.84 -14.87 -9.99
CA GLY A 59 7.70 -14.95 -8.55
C GLY A 59 8.68 -14.06 -7.81
N ASP A 60 9.85 -13.77 -8.39
CA ASP A 60 10.77 -12.74 -7.88
C ASP A 60 10.21 -11.33 -8.05
N ARG A 61 9.28 -11.15 -8.98
CA ARG A 61 8.77 -9.84 -9.41
C ARG A 61 7.33 -9.60 -9.01
N ALA A 62 6.62 -10.56 -8.43
CA ALA A 62 5.19 -10.46 -8.16
C ALA A 62 4.82 -9.80 -6.82
N CYS A 63 5.74 -9.07 -6.17
CA CYS A 63 5.45 -8.40 -4.88
C CYS A 63 4.22 -7.48 -4.94
N GLY A 64 4.04 -6.71 -6.01
CA GLY A 64 2.85 -5.87 -6.19
C GLY A 64 1.54 -6.66 -6.33
N LEU A 65 1.57 -7.79 -7.01
CA LEU A 65 0.39 -8.65 -7.19
C LEU A 65 0.01 -9.34 -5.89
N ALA A 66 1.00 -9.85 -5.15
CA ALA A 66 0.78 -10.39 -3.82
C ALA A 66 0.21 -9.33 -2.86
N CYS A 67 0.69 -8.09 -2.93
CA CYS A 67 0.11 -6.98 -2.17
C CYS A 67 -1.36 -6.71 -2.55
N LEU A 68 -1.72 -6.76 -3.83
CA LEU A 68 -3.13 -6.66 -4.23
C LEU A 68 -3.99 -7.80 -3.66
N ARG A 69 -3.49 -9.04 -3.65
CA ARG A 69 -4.21 -10.17 -3.02
C ARG A 69 -4.47 -9.92 -1.53
N MET A 70 -3.50 -9.36 -0.82
CA MET A 70 -3.66 -8.96 0.59
C MET A 70 -4.74 -7.89 0.76
N ILE A 71 -4.76 -6.87 -0.11
CA ILE A 71 -5.79 -5.82 -0.10
C ILE A 71 -7.18 -6.38 -0.43
N PHE A 72 -7.30 -7.25 -1.44
CA PHE A 72 -8.58 -7.88 -1.78
C PHE A 72 -9.12 -8.73 -0.63
N SER A 73 -8.26 -9.55 -0.03
CA SER A 73 -8.61 -10.36 1.14
C SER A 73 -9.10 -9.50 2.30
N HIS A 74 -8.43 -8.37 2.57
CA HIS A 74 -8.80 -7.47 3.66
C HIS A 74 -10.21 -6.91 3.51
N TYR A 75 -10.60 -6.49 2.30
CA TYR A 75 -11.94 -5.95 2.04
C TYR A 75 -12.99 -7.01 1.68
N GLY A 76 -12.70 -8.30 1.88
CA GLY A 76 -13.63 -9.39 1.57
C GLY A 76 -13.98 -9.49 0.08
N LYS A 77 -13.10 -9.03 -0.80
CA LYS A 77 -13.26 -9.20 -2.25
C LYS A 77 -12.76 -10.57 -2.69
N THR A 78 -13.24 -11.05 -3.84
CA THR A 78 -12.69 -12.23 -4.48
C THR A 78 -11.18 -12.05 -4.69
N VAL A 79 -10.39 -13.00 -4.19
CA VAL A 79 -8.93 -12.98 -4.32
C VAL A 79 -8.54 -13.89 -5.50
N PRO A 80 -8.12 -13.34 -6.65
CA PRO A 80 -7.72 -14.17 -7.78
C PRO A 80 -6.39 -14.86 -7.49
N SER A 81 -6.09 -15.92 -8.25
CA SER A 81 -4.77 -16.51 -8.23
C SER A 81 -3.71 -15.50 -8.68
N GLN A 82 -2.48 -15.68 -8.21
CA GLN A 82 -1.38 -14.81 -8.62
C GLN A 82 -1.10 -14.90 -10.13
N TYR A 83 -1.34 -16.07 -10.74
CA TYR A 83 -1.21 -16.27 -12.19
C TYR A 83 -2.26 -15.49 -12.98
N GLU A 84 -3.52 -15.48 -12.55
CA GLU A 84 -4.55 -14.68 -13.20
C GLU A 84 -4.24 -13.18 -13.10
N LEU A 85 -3.83 -12.70 -11.92
CA LEU A 85 -3.44 -11.30 -11.73
C LEU A 85 -2.25 -10.91 -12.61
N LEU A 86 -1.25 -11.79 -12.75
CA LEU A 86 -0.11 -11.55 -13.63
C LEU A 86 -0.57 -11.31 -15.07
N ASN A 87 -1.39 -12.21 -15.62
CA ASN A 87 -1.86 -12.11 -17.00
C ASN A 87 -2.69 -10.84 -17.21
N GLN A 88 -3.56 -10.48 -16.27
CA GLN A 88 -4.35 -9.25 -16.35
C GLN A 88 -3.48 -7.99 -16.27
N ALA A 89 -2.51 -7.97 -15.36
CA ALA A 89 -1.61 -6.83 -15.18
C ALA A 89 -0.74 -6.60 -16.43
N LEU A 90 -0.22 -7.66 -17.04
CA LEU A 90 0.60 -7.57 -18.26
C LEU A 90 -0.22 -7.12 -19.47
N LYS A 91 -1.42 -7.67 -19.66
CA LYS A 91 -2.35 -7.23 -20.72
C LYS A 91 -2.65 -5.73 -20.64
N ARG A 92 -2.63 -5.17 -19.43
CA ARG A 92 -2.87 -3.74 -19.13
C ARG A 92 -1.59 -2.90 -19.08
N ARG A 93 -0.43 -3.48 -19.41
CA ARG A 93 0.88 -2.81 -19.35
C ARG A 93 1.18 -2.22 -17.97
N ALA A 94 0.71 -2.85 -16.89
CA ALA A 94 0.96 -2.42 -15.52
C ALA A 94 2.37 -2.79 -15.00
N TYR A 95 3.20 -3.42 -15.84
CA TYR A 95 4.56 -3.81 -15.54
C TYR A 95 5.55 -3.10 -16.46
N SER A 96 6.71 -2.73 -15.91
CA SER A 96 7.87 -2.21 -16.64
C SER A 96 9.14 -2.96 -16.20
N PRO A 97 10.27 -2.81 -16.91
CA PRO A 97 11.54 -3.37 -16.44
C PRO A 97 11.96 -2.89 -15.04
N LYS A 98 11.45 -1.74 -14.58
CA LYS A 98 11.69 -1.20 -13.23
C LYS A 98 10.73 -1.76 -12.16
N GLY A 99 9.80 -2.63 -12.54
CA GLY A 99 8.79 -3.22 -11.67
C GLY A 99 7.36 -2.75 -11.98
N TRP A 100 6.46 -2.98 -11.03
CA TRP A 100 5.04 -2.64 -11.16
C TRP A 100 4.79 -1.13 -11.12
N ILE A 101 4.02 -0.67 -12.09
CA ILE A 101 3.57 0.72 -12.19
C ILE A 101 2.46 0.90 -11.15
N HIS A 102 2.61 1.87 -10.25
CA HIS A 102 1.70 2.03 -9.12
C HIS A 102 0.27 2.38 -9.58
N GLN A 103 0.15 3.24 -10.59
CA GLN A 103 -1.14 3.51 -11.22
C GLN A 103 -1.74 2.25 -11.83
N GLY A 104 -0.94 1.44 -12.55
CA GLY A 104 -1.42 0.18 -13.11
C GLY A 104 -1.89 -0.83 -12.06
N LEU A 105 -1.32 -0.83 -10.85
CA LEU A 105 -1.83 -1.63 -9.73
C LEU A 105 -3.12 -1.05 -9.14
N ALA A 106 -3.24 0.29 -9.06
CA ALA A 106 -4.47 0.96 -8.65
C ALA A 106 -5.62 0.62 -9.62
N ASP A 107 -5.39 0.79 -10.93
CA ASP A 107 -6.33 0.44 -11.99
C ASP A 107 -6.72 -1.05 -11.93
N LEU A 108 -5.77 -1.91 -11.57
CA LEU A 108 -6.06 -3.33 -11.36
C LEU A 108 -7.01 -3.53 -10.19
N GLY A 109 -6.79 -2.83 -9.07
CA GLY A 109 -7.70 -2.84 -7.92
C GLY A 109 -9.12 -2.40 -8.25
N GLU A 110 -9.28 -1.43 -9.16
CA GLU A 110 -10.61 -0.94 -9.58
C GLU A 110 -11.46 -1.98 -10.29
N ILE A 111 -10.84 -2.83 -11.10
CA ILE A 111 -11.53 -3.94 -11.79
C ILE A 111 -12.11 -4.94 -10.77
N TYR A 112 -11.48 -5.06 -9.60
CA TYR A 112 -11.94 -5.94 -8.53
C TYR A 112 -12.84 -5.22 -7.51
N GLY A 113 -13.40 -4.05 -7.88
CA GLY A 113 -14.46 -3.38 -7.14
C GLY A 113 -13.97 -2.62 -5.91
N LEU A 114 -12.75 -2.08 -5.96
CA LEU A 114 -12.22 -1.11 -5.01
C LEU A 114 -12.04 0.24 -5.70
N SER A 115 -12.29 1.35 -5.03
CA SER A 115 -11.72 2.63 -5.47
C SER A 115 -10.24 2.65 -5.08
N ALA A 116 -9.37 3.15 -5.94
CA ALA A 116 -7.94 3.18 -5.69
C ALA A 116 -7.28 4.46 -6.22
N ALA A 117 -6.16 4.86 -5.62
CA ALA A 117 -5.35 5.96 -6.14
C ALA A 117 -3.88 5.79 -5.79
N SER A 118 -3.00 6.09 -6.75
CA SER A 118 -1.57 6.29 -6.49
C SER A 118 -1.39 7.67 -5.83
N ILE A 119 -0.76 7.69 -4.66
CA ILE A 119 -0.57 8.89 -3.84
C ILE A 119 0.88 9.04 -3.38
N ALA A 120 1.24 10.27 -2.98
CA ALA A 120 2.49 10.57 -2.30
C ALA A 120 2.25 10.76 -0.79
N ILE A 121 3.11 10.17 0.04
CA ILE A 121 3.11 10.29 1.49
C ILE A 121 4.50 10.73 1.93
N GLU A 122 4.60 11.93 2.46
CA GLU A 122 5.85 12.60 2.80
C GLU A 122 6.34 12.28 4.21
N ASN A 123 5.42 12.04 5.15
CA ASN A 123 5.75 11.90 6.56
C ASN A 123 4.77 10.99 7.32
N ALA A 124 5.10 10.73 8.58
CA ALA A 124 4.36 9.83 9.46
C ALA A 124 2.93 10.29 9.77
N THR A 125 2.67 11.60 9.79
CA THR A 125 1.33 12.16 9.99
C THR A 125 0.43 11.87 8.79
N GLN A 126 0.95 12.08 7.58
CA GLN A 126 0.23 11.75 6.35
C GLN A 126 -0.05 10.24 6.27
N LEU A 127 0.95 9.40 6.60
CA LEU A 127 0.78 7.95 6.64
C LEU A 127 -0.34 7.52 7.60
N GLN A 128 -0.32 8.04 8.83
CA GLN A 128 -1.34 7.76 9.84
C GLN A 128 -2.75 8.08 9.33
N LEU A 129 -2.93 9.28 8.78
CA LEU A 129 -4.25 9.74 8.38
C LEU A 129 -4.79 8.95 7.19
N VAL A 130 -3.95 8.66 6.20
CA VAL A 130 -4.38 7.85 5.05
C VAL A 130 -4.76 6.44 5.49
N LEU A 131 -3.98 5.83 6.41
CA LEU A 131 -4.33 4.55 7.02
C LEU A 131 -5.70 4.61 7.71
N GLN A 132 -5.97 5.66 8.49
CA GLN A 132 -7.23 5.81 9.21
C GLN A 132 -8.44 6.04 8.29
N ILE A 133 -8.26 6.78 7.19
CA ILE A 133 -9.35 7.07 6.25
C ILE A 133 -9.63 5.88 5.34
N THR A 134 -8.58 5.27 4.79
CA THR A 134 -8.71 4.32 3.69
C THR A 134 -8.52 2.88 4.14
N GLY A 135 -7.72 2.62 5.18
CA GLY A 135 -7.29 1.28 5.57
C GLY A 135 -5.86 0.98 5.11
N PRO A 136 -5.47 -0.31 4.98
CA PRO A 136 -4.10 -0.70 4.65
C PRO A 136 -3.67 -0.21 3.26
N LEU A 137 -2.38 0.10 3.13
CA LEU A 137 -1.82 0.76 1.95
C LEU A 137 -0.74 -0.11 1.31
N ILE A 138 -0.68 -0.14 -0.03
CA ILE A 138 0.51 -0.66 -0.70
C ILE A 138 1.54 0.47 -0.75
N VAL A 139 2.76 0.22 -0.30
CA VAL A 139 3.84 1.22 -0.32
C VAL A 139 5.09 0.67 -1.00
N SER A 140 5.90 1.56 -1.58
CA SER A 140 7.20 1.18 -2.14
C SER A 140 8.36 1.53 -1.23
N ILE A 141 9.10 0.48 -0.83
CA ILE A 141 10.22 0.51 0.11
C ILE A 141 11.42 -0.25 -0.48
N THR A 142 12.61 -0.03 0.07
CA THR A 142 13.77 -0.88 -0.22
C THR A 142 13.64 -2.21 0.53
N HIS A 143 13.85 -3.34 -0.14
CA HIS A 143 13.68 -4.68 0.45
C HIS A 143 14.43 -4.83 1.78
N LYS A 144 13.75 -5.33 2.82
CA LYS A 144 14.23 -5.47 4.21
C LYS A 144 14.52 -4.17 4.96
N PHE A 145 14.10 -3.03 4.44
CA PHE A 145 14.20 -1.73 5.11
C PHE A 145 15.62 -1.36 5.57
N PRO A 146 16.66 -1.38 4.71
CA PRO A 146 17.98 -0.89 5.09
C PRO A 146 17.95 0.61 5.40
N GLU A 147 18.84 1.05 6.29
CA GLU A 147 19.07 2.46 6.61
C GLU A 147 20.29 3.00 5.84
N ASP A 148 20.39 2.69 4.54
CA ASP A 148 21.53 3.00 3.67
C ASP A 148 21.23 4.09 2.62
N GLY A 149 20.09 4.77 2.75
CA GLY A 149 19.65 5.85 1.86
C GLY A 149 18.94 5.39 0.59
N ARG A 150 18.95 4.09 0.25
CA ARG A 150 18.17 3.58 -0.89
C ARG A 150 16.68 3.61 -0.59
N ARG A 151 15.87 3.91 -1.60
CA ARG A 151 14.40 3.95 -1.49
C ARG A 151 13.70 3.24 -2.63
N GLY A 152 12.67 2.46 -2.30
CA GLY A 152 11.80 1.79 -3.27
C GLY A 152 12.37 0.51 -3.89
N GLY A 153 11.68 0.01 -4.93
CA GLY A 153 12.06 -1.23 -5.63
C GLY A 153 11.42 -2.52 -5.10
N HIS A 154 10.82 -2.47 -3.91
CA HIS A 154 9.98 -3.53 -3.36
C HIS A 154 8.63 -2.97 -2.90
N LEU A 155 7.59 -3.80 -2.86
CA LEU A 155 6.25 -3.42 -2.44
C LEU A 155 5.82 -4.26 -1.23
N VAL A 156 5.23 -3.59 -0.24
CA VAL A 156 4.66 -4.20 0.97
C VAL A 156 3.29 -3.56 1.26
N VAL A 157 2.49 -4.22 2.09
CA VAL A 157 1.25 -3.62 2.62
C VAL A 157 1.53 -3.06 4.01
N VAL A 158 1.43 -1.75 4.21
CA VAL A 158 1.45 -1.14 5.54
C VAL A 158 0.08 -1.32 6.17
N CYS A 159 0.10 -1.83 7.40
CA CYS A 159 -1.08 -2.21 8.14
C CYS A 159 -1.32 -1.33 9.37
N GLY A 160 -0.31 -0.60 9.85
CA GLY A 160 -0.49 0.20 11.04
C GLY A 160 0.72 1.04 11.35
N ARG A 161 0.46 2.09 12.13
CA ARG A 161 1.48 2.92 12.77
C ARG A 161 1.14 2.96 14.25
N HIS A 162 2.14 2.66 15.06
CA HIS A 162 2.03 2.57 16.50
C HIS A 162 2.85 3.68 17.11
N LYS A 163 2.17 4.62 17.77
CA LYS A 163 2.83 5.70 18.51
C LYS A 163 3.32 5.16 19.85
N GLY A 164 4.36 5.77 20.39
CA GLY A 164 4.97 5.39 21.64
C GLY A 164 6.37 6.03 21.77
N PRO A 165 7.10 5.75 22.85
CA PRO A 165 8.48 6.20 23.02
C PRO A 165 9.37 5.76 21.84
N GLU A 166 9.11 4.56 21.31
CA GLU A 166 9.72 4.03 20.10
C GLU A 166 8.64 3.72 19.05
N PRO A 167 8.32 4.68 18.16
CA PRO A 167 7.25 4.48 17.18
C PRO A 167 7.62 3.38 16.18
N THR A 168 6.64 2.56 15.80
CA THR A 168 6.82 1.44 14.87
C THR A 168 5.76 1.42 13.77
N ILE A 169 6.09 0.74 12.67
CA ILE A 169 5.21 0.52 11.52
C ILE A 169 5.04 -0.99 11.35
N THR A 170 3.78 -1.45 11.33
CA THR A 170 3.44 -2.84 11.00
C THR A 170 3.11 -3.00 9.53
N PHE A 171 3.52 -4.12 8.96
CA PHE A 171 3.37 -4.42 7.53
C PHE A 171 3.26 -5.92 7.23
N ARG A 172 2.79 -6.22 6.02
CA ARG A 172 2.89 -7.54 5.39
C ARG A 172 3.80 -7.45 4.17
N ASP A 173 4.90 -8.19 4.21
CA ASP A 173 5.85 -8.30 3.10
C ASP A 173 5.64 -9.66 2.37
N PRO A 174 5.41 -9.65 1.05
CA PRO A 174 5.18 -10.87 0.28
C PRO A 174 6.43 -11.75 0.12
N SER A 175 7.62 -11.23 0.41
CA SER A 175 8.91 -11.92 0.31
C SER A 175 9.11 -13.00 1.38
N ARG A 176 10.17 -13.82 1.23
CA ARG A 176 10.56 -14.81 2.24
C ARG A 176 10.96 -14.16 3.57
N TRP A 177 11.61 -12.99 3.52
CA TRP A 177 11.99 -12.26 4.74
C TRP A 177 10.75 -11.78 5.49
N GLY A 178 9.75 -11.30 4.75
CA GLY A 178 8.44 -10.89 5.26
C GLY A 178 7.60 -11.98 5.91
N ALA A 179 7.95 -13.26 5.73
CA ALA A 179 7.27 -14.36 6.42
C ALA A 179 7.51 -14.34 7.93
N ASN A 180 8.68 -13.83 8.37
CA ASN A 180 9.09 -13.80 9.77
C ASN A 180 9.29 -12.37 10.29
N ASN A 181 8.98 -11.35 9.48
CA ASN A 181 9.18 -9.94 9.82
C ASN A 181 7.96 -9.15 9.38
N SER A 182 7.31 -8.47 10.33
CA SER A 182 6.11 -7.68 10.09
C SER A 182 6.10 -6.32 10.77
N THR A 183 7.22 -5.94 11.40
CA THR A 183 7.33 -4.68 12.14
C THR A 183 8.76 -4.13 12.02
N VAL A 184 8.88 -2.81 11.88
CA VAL A 184 10.15 -2.06 11.98
C VAL A 184 9.91 -0.75 12.73
N SER A 185 10.98 -0.11 13.21
CA SER A 185 10.86 1.26 13.72
C SER A 185 10.40 2.23 12.63
N GLU A 186 9.70 3.29 13.02
CA GLU A 186 9.24 4.34 12.12
C GLU A 186 10.42 4.97 11.36
N LYS A 187 11.52 5.26 12.07
CA LYS A 187 12.76 5.76 11.48
C LYS A 187 13.27 4.86 10.36
N ARG A 188 13.37 3.55 10.63
CA ARG A 188 13.86 2.56 9.65
C ARG A 188 12.92 2.45 8.45
N PHE A 189 11.61 2.51 8.68
CA PHE A 189 10.61 2.55 7.60
C PHE A 189 10.84 3.75 6.68
N PHE A 190 10.89 4.96 7.23
CA PHE A 190 11.03 6.20 6.43
C PHE A 190 12.41 6.35 5.76
N SER A 191 13.44 5.68 6.28
CA SER A 191 14.75 5.62 5.60
C SER A 191 14.65 4.91 4.24
N SER A 192 13.85 3.86 4.16
CA SER A 192 13.65 3.02 2.96
C SER A 192 12.43 3.39 2.11
N PHE A 193 11.50 4.18 2.63
CA PHE A 193 10.25 4.52 1.95
C PHE A 193 10.45 5.53 0.82
N SER A 194 9.98 5.19 -0.38
CA SER A 194 10.07 6.02 -1.58
C SER A 194 9.05 7.16 -1.65
N LYS A 195 8.21 7.31 -0.61
CA LYS A 195 7.04 8.20 -0.55
C LYS A 195 5.87 7.77 -1.44
N ARG A 196 6.03 6.74 -2.26
CA ARG A 196 5.01 6.26 -3.19
C ARG A 196 4.12 5.23 -2.52
N ALA A 197 2.82 5.51 -2.48
CA ALA A 197 1.82 4.61 -1.93
C ALA A 197 0.63 4.46 -2.88
N ILE A 198 -0.21 3.46 -2.61
CA ILE A 198 -1.49 3.26 -3.24
C ILE A 198 -2.50 3.03 -2.12
N CYS A 199 -3.52 3.89 -2.06
CA CYS A 199 -4.65 3.71 -1.16
C CYS A 199 -5.80 3.02 -1.88
N PHE A 200 -6.59 2.27 -1.12
CA PHE A 200 -7.74 1.51 -1.61
C PHE A 200 -8.90 1.66 -0.64
N ASN A 201 -10.13 1.63 -1.14
CA ASN A 201 -11.31 1.43 -0.30
C ASN A 201 -12.53 1.01 -1.15
N PRO A 202 -13.44 0.15 -0.66
CA PRO A 202 -14.72 -0.09 -1.32
C PRO A 202 -15.56 1.18 -1.52
N GLU A 203 -15.44 2.15 -0.60
CA GLU A 203 -16.13 3.43 -0.66
C GLU A 203 -15.25 4.49 -1.35
N ALA A 204 -15.58 4.86 -2.59
CA ALA A 204 -14.83 5.87 -3.34
C ALA A 204 -14.71 7.22 -2.61
N GLN A 205 -15.67 7.56 -1.76
CA GLN A 205 -15.62 8.79 -0.97
C GLN A 205 -14.45 8.81 0.02
N LYS A 206 -14.04 7.67 0.58
CA LYS A 206 -12.88 7.58 1.49
C LYS A 206 -11.58 7.86 0.74
N VAL A 207 -11.42 7.31 -0.47
CA VAL A 207 -10.25 7.57 -1.32
C VAL A 207 -10.19 9.05 -1.71
N LYS A 208 -11.29 9.63 -2.19
CA LYS A 208 -11.39 11.06 -2.53
C LYS A 208 -11.06 11.96 -1.33
N LYS A 209 -11.57 11.61 -0.14
CA LYS A 209 -11.30 12.34 1.11
C LYS A 209 -9.81 12.34 1.46
N ALA A 210 -9.15 11.19 1.36
CA ALA A 210 -7.71 11.09 1.63
C ALA A 210 -6.87 11.94 0.65
N ILE A 211 -7.18 11.90 -0.65
CA ILE A 211 -6.50 12.72 -1.67
C ILE A 211 -6.71 14.21 -1.40
N SER A 212 -7.96 14.62 -1.20
CA SER A 212 -8.30 16.03 -0.92
C SER A 212 -7.56 16.56 0.32
N TRP A 213 -7.45 15.73 1.37
CA TRP A 213 -6.70 16.10 2.57
C TRP A 213 -5.20 16.25 2.29
N LEU A 214 -4.59 15.32 1.55
CA LEU A 214 -3.16 15.39 1.19
C LEU A 214 -2.84 16.66 0.36
N GLU A 215 -3.70 17.00 -0.59
CA GLU A 215 -3.55 18.21 -1.41
C GLU A 215 -3.65 19.50 -0.58
N LYS A 216 -4.55 19.55 0.42
CA LYS A 216 -4.68 20.69 1.33
C LYS A 216 -3.49 20.80 2.28
N TYR A 217 -3.00 19.67 2.79
CA TYR A 217 -1.89 19.64 3.74
C TYR A 217 -0.57 20.09 3.10
N ASN A 218 -0.31 19.69 1.84
CA ASN A 218 0.93 20.05 1.13
C ASN A 218 0.99 21.51 0.64
N LYS A 219 -0.12 22.26 0.70
CA LYS A 219 -0.19 23.68 0.32
C LYS A 219 0.09 24.64 1.49
N GLN A 220 0.34 24.09 2.68
CA GLN A 220 0.64 24.82 3.91
C GLN A 220 2.15 24.79 4.15
#